data_AF-A0A8J3ZXC3-F1
#
_entry.id   AF-A0A8J3ZXC3-F1
#
_cell.length_a   1.000
_cell.length_b   1.000
_cell.length_c   1.000
_cell.angle_alpha   90.00
_cell.angle_beta   90.00
_cell.angle_gamma   90.00
#
_symmetry.space_group_name_H-M   'P 1'
#
loop_
_entity.id
_entity.type
_entity.pdbx_description
1 polymer ?
#
loop_
_entity_poly.entity_id
_entity_poly.type
_entity_poly.pdbx_seq_one_letter_code
_entity_poly.pdbx_strand_id
1 'polypeptide(L)'
;MSDLLPPGPELFAANQRVLAERLGWPLGAVEACQSIDEEFPGWYTLYWPVHRGKPAGYYAFHDNSNWMEPHLYGATPDDLREAIRTHRCPSRWT
;
A
#
# COMPACT_ATOMS: atom_id res chain seq x y z
N MET A 1 11.91 -22.90 -10.46
CA MET A 1 11.62 -21.80 -9.53
C MET A 1 10.41 -21.10 -10.09
N SER A 2 9.34 -20.94 -9.31
CA SER A 2 8.09 -20.40 -9.81
C SER A 2 8.30 -18.94 -10.22
N ASP A 3 8.20 -18.64 -11.51
CA ASP A 3 8.08 -17.29 -12.08
C ASP A 3 6.71 -16.71 -11.71
N LEU A 4 6.43 -16.61 -10.41
CA LEU A 4 5.31 -15.80 -9.94
C LEU A 4 5.74 -14.36 -10.12
N LEU A 5 5.50 -13.84 -11.33
CA LEU A 5 5.31 -12.42 -11.51
C LEU A 5 4.40 -11.94 -10.37
N PRO A 6 4.74 -10.81 -9.71
CA PRO A 6 3.86 -10.27 -8.68
C PRO A 6 2.44 -10.16 -9.26
N PRO A 7 1.39 -10.43 -8.45
CA PRO A 7 0.02 -10.34 -8.92
C PRO A 7 -0.17 -8.99 -9.61
N GLY A 8 -0.61 -9.01 -10.87
CA GLY A 8 -0.87 -7.77 -11.60
C GLY A 8 -1.85 -6.86 -10.84
N PRO A 9 -1.94 -5.57 -11.21
CA PRO A 9 -2.70 -4.56 -10.45
C PRO A 9 -4.16 -4.97 -10.21
N GLU A 10 -4.78 -5.68 -11.14
CA GLU A 10 -6.14 -6.22 -10.99
C GLU A 10 -6.27 -7.24 -9.85
N LEU A 11 -5.33 -8.18 -9.75
CA LEU A 11 -5.32 -9.21 -8.70
C LEU A 11 -4.95 -8.59 -7.34
N PHE A 12 -4.08 -7.58 -7.33
CA PHE A 12 -3.81 -6.81 -6.12
C PHE A 12 -5.08 -6.09 -5.61
N ALA A 13 -5.79 -5.37 -6.48
CA ALA A 13 -7.04 -4.68 -6.13
C ALA A 13 -8.14 -5.66 -5.68
N ALA A 14 -8.24 -6.84 -6.30
CA ALA A 14 -9.16 -7.89 -5.86
C ALA A 14 -8.81 -8.42 -4.46
N ASN A 15 -7.53 -8.71 -4.20
CA ASN A 15 -7.06 -9.19 -2.90
C ASN A 15 -7.24 -8.15 -1.80
N GLN A 16 -7.06 -6.87 -2.12
CA GLN A 16 -7.29 -5.76 -1.20
C GLN A 16 -8.75 -5.73 -0.70
N ARG A 17 -9.73 -5.97 -1.57
CA ARG A 17 -11.15 -6.07 -1.17
C ARG A 17 -11.39 -7.24 -0.21
N VAL A 18 -10.81 -8.41 -0.50
CA VAL A 18 -10.90 -9.60 0.38
C VAL A 18 -10.25 -9.33 1.74
N LEU A 19 -9.10 -8.65 1.77
CA LEU A 19 -8.43 -8.25 3.01
C LEU A 19 -9.27 -7.25 3.80
N ALA A 20 -9.87 -6.27 3.13
CA ALA A 20 -10.70 -5.26 3.77
C ALA A 20 -11.91 -5.87 4.48
N GLU A 21 -12.59 -6.82 3.84
CA GLU A 21 -13.69 -7.56 4.46
C GLU A 21 -13.22 -8.37 5.67
N ARG A 22 -12.15 -9.16 5.52
CA ARG A 22 -11.65 -10.05 6.57
C ARG A 22 -11.12 -9.32 7.79
N LEU A 23 -10.52 -8.14 7.59
CA LEU A 23 -9.88 -7.37 8.63
C LEU A 23 -10.78 -6.24 9.15
N GLY A 24 -12.01 -6.10 8.63
CA GLY A 24 -12.94 -5.07 9.04
C GLY A 24 -12.40 -3.66 8.83
N TRP A 25 -11.89 -3.38 7.62
CA TRP A 25 -11.39 -2.05 7.30
C TRP A 25 -12.52 -1.00 7.41
N PRO A 26 -12.18 0.26 7.75
CA PRO A 26 -13.13 1.35 7.72
C PRO A 26 -13.80 1.50 6.35
N LEU A 27 -15.05 1.96 6.35
CA LEU A 27 -15.76 2.34 5.13
C LEU A 27 -14.94 3.38 4.36
N GLY A 28 -14.77 3.18 3.04
CA GLY A 28 -13.99 4.08 2.19
C GLY A 28 -12.49 3.79 2.14
N ALA A 29 -11.97 2.87 2.97
CA ALA A 29 -10.52 2.60 3.02
C ALA A 29 -10.00 1.94 1.74
N VAL A 30 -10.80 1.05 1.12
CA VAL A 30 -10.43 0.41 -0.16
C VAL A 30 -10.38 1.44 -1.28
N GLU A 31 -11.40 2.28 -1.38
CA GLU A 31 -11.50 3.35 -2.38
C GLU A 31 -10.37 4.37 -2.21
N ALA A 32 -10.03 4.72 -0.97
CA ALA A 32 -8.91 5.59 -0.67
C ALA A 32 -7.58 4.99 -1.13
N CYS A 33 -7.33 3.70 -0.86
CA CYS A 33 -6.11 3.04 -1.32
C CYS A 33 -6.06 2.96 -2.85
N GLN A 34 -7.15 2.58 -3.51
CA GLN A 34 -7.21 2.53 -4.98
C GLN A 34 -6.96 3.89 -5.62
N SER A 35 -7.54 4.96 -5.06
CA SER A 35 -7.28 6.32 -5.53
C SER A 35 -5.82 6.73 -5.37
N ILE A 36 -5.14 6.32 -4.30
CA ILE A 36 -3.71 6.62 -4.10
C ILE A 36 -2.85 5.80 -5.06
N ASP A 37 -3.15 4.52 -5.26
CA ASP A 37 -2.41 3.65 -6.19
C ASP A 37 -2.51 4.17 -7.65
N GLU A 38 -3.66 4.73 -8.03
CA GLU A 38 -3.86 5.40 -9.33
C GLU A 38 -3.08 6.72 -9.43
N GLU A 39 -3.02 7.50 -8.35
CA GLU A 39 -2.28 8.77 -8.28
C GLU A 39 -0.75 8.57 -8.33
N PHE A 40 -0.26 7.46 -7.76
CA PHE A 40 1.17 7.15 -7.64
C PHE A 40 1.53 5.79 -8.27
N PRO A 41 1.63 5.71 -9.61
CA PRO A 41 2.06 4.47 -10.28
C PRO A 41 3.38 3.94 -9.73
N GLY A 42 3.46 2.63 -9.49
CA GLY A 42 4.60 1.97 -8.84
C GLY A 42 4.47 1.86 -7.31
N TRP A 43 3.48 2.52 -6.72
CA TRP A 43 3.09 2.33 -5.33
C TRP A 43 1.83 1.48 -5.19
N TYR A 44 1.76 0.76 -4.08
CA TYR A 44 0.63 -0.07 -3.69
C TYR A 44 0.28 0.21 -2.24
N THR A 45 -1.00 0.42 -1.95
CA THR A 45 -1.43 0.87 -0.62
C THR A 45 -2.41 -0.09 0.04
N LEU A 46 -2.37 -0.13 1.37
CA LEU A 46 -3.22 -0.96 2.21
C LEU A 46 -3.59 -0.21 3.49
N TYR A 47 -4.74 -0.53 4.07
CA TYR A 47 -5.04 -0.18 5.45
C TYR A 47 -4.73 -1.37 6.37
N TRP A 48 -4.23 -1.10 7.57
CA TRP A 48 -4.10 -2.13 8.60
C TRP A 48 -4.78 -1.67 9.89
N PRO A 49 -5.69 -2.47 10.48
CA PRO A 49 -6.33 -2.12 11.74
C PRO A 49 -5.37 -2.18 12.93
N VAL A 50 -4.43 -3.12 12.93
CA VAL A 50 -3.25 -3.19 13.81
C VAL A 50 -2.19 -3.99 13.06
N HIS A 51 -0.97 -3.49 12.95
CA HIS A 51 0.12 -4.23 12.32
C HIS A 51 1.37 -4.23 13.19
N ARG A 52 1.81 -5.41 13.66
CA ARG A 52 3.07 -5.59 14.43
C ARG A 52 3.21 -4.61 15.62
N GLY A 53 2.11 -4.37 16.35
CA GLY A 53 2.09 -3.45 17.50
C GLY A 53 2.07 -1.96 17.14
N LYS A 54 1.90 -1.62 15.86
CA LYS A 54 1.68 -0.25 15.38
C LYS A 54 0.18 0.08 15.38
N PRO A 55 -0.19 1.36 15.58
CA PRO A 55 -1.58 1.81 15.51
C PRO A 55 -2.17 1.58 14.12
N ALA A 56 -3.50 1.60 14.05
CA ALA A 56 -4.23 1.50 12.80
C ALA A 56 -3.83 2.63 11.83
N GLY A 57 -3.80 2.34 10.53
CA GLY A 57 -3.50 3.36 9.53
C GLY A 57 -3.33 2.83 8.13
N TYR A 58 -2.94 3.73 7.24
CA TYR A 58 -2.63 3.46 5.84
C TYR A 58 -1.13 3.26 5.64
N TYR A 59 -0.82 2.38 4.71
CA TYR A 59 0.51 1.85 4.43
C TYR A 59 0.75 1.83 2.93
N ALA A 60 1.97 2.16 2.50
CA ALA A 60 2.37 2.11 1.11
C ALA A 60 3.61 1.23 0.92
N PHE A 61 3.66 0.54 -0.21
CA PHE A 61 4.75 -0.32 -0.67
C PHE A 61 5.15 0.13 -2.07
N HIS A 62 6.44 0.13 -2.39
CA HIS A 62 6.94 0.53 -3.72
C HIS A 62 7.53 -0.67 -4.46
N ASP A 63 7.20 -0.81 -5.75
CA ASP A 63 7.56 -1.95 -6.62
C ASP A 63 9.06 -2.26 -6.69
N ASN A 64 9.92 -1.24 -6.55
CA ASN A 64 11.37 -1.33 -6.64
C ASN A 64 12.08 -1.54 -5.29
N SER A 65 11.34 -1.78 -4.21
CA SER A 65 11.93 -2.09 -2.90
C SER A 65 12.13 -3.61 -2.74
N ASN A 66 13.36 -4.06 -2.48
CA ASN A 66 13.69 -5.51 -2.26
C ASN A 66 13.02 -6.10 -1.02
N TRP A 67 12.36 -5.26 -0.25
CA TRP A 67 11.61 -5.62 0.92
C TRP A 67 10.29 -4.88 0.77
N MET A 68 9.17 -5.58 0.98
CA MET A 68 7.93 -4.95 1.40
C MET A 68 8.17 -4.25 2.75
N GLU A 69 9.04 -3.24 2.79
CA GLU A 69 9.22 -2.42 3.95
C GLU A 69 7.98 -1.51 3.97
N PRO A 70 7.07 -1.69 4.95
CA PRO A 70 5.95 -0.77 5.14
C PRO A 70 6.55 0.57 5.55
N HIS A 71 6.79 1.43 4.58
CA HIS A 71 7.65 2.60 4.78
C HIS A 71 6.90 3.82 5.31
N LEU A 72 5.59 3.89 5.11
CA LEU A 72 4.83 5.11 5.34
C LEU A 72 3.57 4.78 6.12
N TYR A 73 3.44 5.36 7.31
CA TYR A 73 2.27 5.27 8.16
C TYR A 73 1.51 6.59 8.01
N GLY A 74 0.38 6.57 7.31
CA GLY A 74 -0.58 7.68 7.36
C GLY A 74 -1.68 7.34 8.35
N ALA A 75 -1.97 8.21 9.32
CA ALA A 75 -3.21 8.08 10.09
C ALA A 75 -4.43 8.26 9.15
N THR A 76 -4.23 9.04 8.08
CA THR A 76 -5.22 9.35 7.06
C THR A 76 -4.66 9.11 5.64
N PRO A 77 -5.53 9.05 4.60
CA PRO A 77 -5.10 9.00 3.21
C PRO A 77 -4.21 10.18 2.80
N ASP A 78 -4.50 11.40 3.28
CA ASP A 78 -3.75 12.59 2.91
C ASP A 78 -2.34 12.61 3.50
N ASP A 79 -2.19 12.14 4.74
CA ASP A 79 -0.86 11.93 5.34
C ASP A 79 -0.04 10.92 4.52
N LEU A 80 -0.70 9.86 4.02
CA LEU A 80 -0.04 8.86 3.18
C LEU A 80 0.39 9.44 1.83
N ARG A 81 -0.44 10.26 1.19
CA ARG A 81 -0.08 10.96 -0.06
C ARG A 81 1.13 11.86 0.13
N GLU A 82 1.13 12.68 1.18
CA GLU A 82 2.24 13.58 1.46
C GLU A 82 3.52 12.79 1.78
N ALA A 83 3.39 11.69 2.51
CA ALA A 83 4.48 10.79 2.78
C ALA A 83 5.06 10.22 1.47
N ILE A 84 4.24 9.75 0.53
CA ILE A 84 4.69 9.24 -0.77
C ILE A 84 5.39 10.36 -1.58
N ARG A 85 4.81 11.56 -1.66
CA ARG A 85 5.39 12.70 -2.40
C ARG A 85 6.76 13.12 -1.89
N THR A 86 6.95 13.07 -0.57
CA THR A 86 8.21 13.45 0.08
C THR A 86 9.20 12.29 0.17
N HIS A 87 8.76 11.04 -0.05
CA HIS A 87 9.63 9.87 -0.02
C HIS A 87 10.54 9.85 -1.25
N ARG A 88 11.81 10.19 -1.03
CA ARG A 88 12.90 9.95 -1.98
C ARG A 88 13.47 8.55 -1.76
N CYS A 89 12.81 7.51 -2.26
CA CYS A 89 13.46 6.20 -2.31
C CYS A 89 14.50 6.21 -3.44
N PRO A 90 15.80 5.93 -3.18
CA PRO A 90 16.74 5.70 -4.26
C PRO A 90 16.26 4.47 -5.02
N SER A 91 16.03 4.61 -6.33
CA SER A 91 15.91 3.45 -7.20
C SER A 91 17.16 2.60 -7.05
N ARG A 92 17.01 1.29 -6.93
CA ARG A 92 18.16 0.37 -6.88
C ARG A 92 18.85 0.20 -8.25
N TRP A 93 18.34 0.89 -9.27
CA TRP A 93 18.84 0.91 -10.64
C TRP A 93 19.41 2.29 -11.01
N THR A 94 20.44 2.72 -10.29
CA THR A 94 21.43 3.70 -10.75
C THR A 94 22.81 3.12 -10.62
#